data_AF-A0AAN7C1W1-F1
#
_entry.id   AF-A0AAN7C1W1-F1
#
_cell.length_a   1.000
_cell.length_b   1.000
_cell.length_c   1.000
_cell.angle_alpha   90.00
_cell.angle_beta   90.00
_cell.angle_gamma   90.00
#
_symmetry.space_group_name_H-M   'P 1'
#
loop_
_entity.id
_entity.type
_entity.pdbx_description
1 polymer ?
#
loop_
_entity_poly.entity_id
_entity_poly.type
_entity_poly.pdbx_seq_one_letter_code
_entity_poly.pdbx_strand_id
1 'polypeptide(L)'
;MLLEYKYKKRGRNEKDLGRSSSPRLPIAGKSQLAIEFAHRIAEGQPDTWVFWVHAGTQARAEEGFRTIADAVKLPGRNEPRTDIRQLVYGWLSNQRNGRWIMIFDSALSG
;
A
#
# COMPACT_ATOMS: atom_id res chain seq x y z
N MET A 1 -11.95 1.18 -7.02
CA MET A 1 -12.78 1.43 -5.82
C MET A 1 -11.86 1.96 -4.72
N LEU A 2 -11.61 3.27 -4.71
CA LEU A 2 -10.66 3.96 -3.83
C LEU A 2 -11.32 5.23 -3.26
N LEU A 3 -12.60 5.12 -2.89
CA LEU A 3 -13.47 6.25 -2.54
C LEU A 3 -13.81 6.35 -1.04
N GLU A 4 -13.29 5.47 -0.17
CA GLU A 4 -13.77 5.37 1.22
C GLU A 4 -12.73 5.76 2.29
N TYR A 5 -11.90 6.77 2.07
CA TYR A 5 -11.15 7.38 3.18
C TYR A 5 -11.50 8.86 3.35
N LYS A 6 -12.78 9.09 3.61
CA LYS A 6 -13.33 10.36 4.09
C LYS A 6 -12.77 10.63 5.50
N TYR A 7 -11.70 11.40 5.63
CA TYR A 7 -11.11 11.73 6.93
C TYR A 7 -11.73 13.00 7.55
N LYS A 8 -12.33 12.86 8.74
CA LYS A 8 -12.91 13.94 9.56
C LYS A 8 -11.80 14.57 10.42
N LYS A 9 -11.49 15.86 10.21
CA LYS A 9 -10.56 16.61 11.07
C LYS A 9 -11.10 16.70 12.50
N ARG A 10 -10.38 16.15 13.49
CA ARG A 10 -10.63 16.37 14.91
C ARG A 10 -9.78 17.57 15.36
N GLY A 11 -10.44 18.66 15.77
CA GLY A 11 -9.79 19.89 16.25
C GLY A 11 -8.96 19.66 17.51
N ARG A 12 -7.80 20.31 17.60
CA ARG A 12 -6.94 20.28 18.78
C ARG A 12 -6.89 21.69 19.37
N ASN A 13 -7.27 21.84 20.63
CA ASN A 13 -7.13 23.08 21.40
C ASN A 13 -5.70 23.19 21.93
N GLU A 14 -5.15 24.39 21.80
CA GLU A 14 -3.76 24.75 22.08
C GLU A 14 -3.64 25.32 23.49
N LYS A 15 -3.55 24.46 24.51
CA LYS A 15 -3.01 24.80 25.84
C LYS A 15 -2.42 23.53 26.44
N ASP A 16 -1.08 23.46 26.49
CA ASP A 16 -0.26 22.80 27.52
C ASP A 16 1.16 22.60 26.97
N LEU A 17 2.07 23.52 27.34
CA LEU A 17 3.49 23.41 27.06
C LEU A 17 4.26 23.39 28.38
N GLY A 18 4.92 22.26 28.68
CA GLY A 18 5.78 22.13 29.85
C GLY A 18 6.58 20.83 29.86
N ARG A 19 7.90 20.96 29.69
CA ARG A 19 9.00 20.00 29.83
C ARG A 19 9.33 19.06 28.66
N SER A 20 10.65 18.98 28.46
CA SER A 20 11.41 18.44 27.35
C SER A 20 11.31 16.92 27.22
N SER A 21 10.71 16.50 26.13
CA SER A 21 11.11 15.33 25.35
C SER A 21 10.89 15.78 23.92
N SER A 22 11.94 15.83 23.07
CA SER A 22 11.75 16.14 21.65
C SER A 22 10.65 15.21 21.14
N PRO A 23 9.46 15.72 20.76
CA PRO A 23 8.43 14.85 20.25
C PRO A 23 9.02 14.24 18.99
N ARG A 24 9.22 12.91 18.95
CA ARG A 24 9.33 12.24 17.65
C ARG A 24 7.99 12.52 16.99
N LEU A 25 7.99 13.47 16.06
CA LEU A 25 6.79 13.85 15.32
C LEU A 25 6.22 12.55 14.75
N PRO A 26 4.93 12.25 14.98
CA PRO A 26 4.27 11.19 14.23
C PRO A 26 4.45 11.57 12.77
N ILE A 27 5.13 10.73 11.99
CA ILE A 27 5.33 11.01 10.56
C ILE A 27 4.03 10.64 9.84
N ALA A 28 2.96 11.33 10.20
CA ALA A 28 1.61 11.17 9.66
C ALA A 28 1.54 11.51 8.15
N GLY A 29 2.61 12.07 7.58
CA GLY A 29 2.70 12.45 6.17
C GLY A 29 3.22 11.37 5.22
N LYS A 30 3.82 10.26 5.71
CA LYS A 30 4.39 9.24 4.79
C LYS A 30 3.31 8.52 3.99
N SER A 31 2.25 8.09 4.66
CA SER A 31 1.11 7.44 4.01
C SER A 31 0.37 8.43 3.10
N GLN A 32 0.22 9.69 3.50
CA GLN A 32 -0.44 10.72 2.69
C GLN A 32 0.33 11.04 1.40
N LEU A 33 1.66 11.16 1.47
CA LEU A 33 2.52 11.41 0.32
C LEU A 33 2.52 10.22 -0.65
N ALA A 34 2.52 8.98 -0.13
CA ALA A 34 2.40 7.78 -0.94
C ALA A 34 1.04 7.71 -1.66
N ILE A 35 -0.06 8.09 -0.98
CA ILE A 35 -1.40 8.16 -1.57
C ILE A 35 -1.47 9.23 -2.67
N GLU A 36 -0.94 10.42 -2.42
CA GLU A 36 -0.96 11.50 -3.41
C GLU A 36 -0.09 11.16 -4.63
N PHE A 37 1.06 10.52 -4.41
CA PHE A 37 1.91 10.02 -5.49
C PHE A 37 1.20 8.94 -6.32
N ALA A 38 0.52 7.99 -5.67
CA ALA A 38 -0.28 6.96 -6.33
C ALA A 38 -1.38 7.59 -7.21
N HIS A 39 -2.09 8.59 -6.68
CA HIS A 39 -3.12 9.31 -7.42
C HIS A 39 -2.57 10.01 -8.66
N ARG A 40 -1.46 10.75 -8.53
CA ARG A 40 -0.85 11.46 -9.66
C ARG A 40 -0.39 10.52 -10.76
N ILE A 41 0.14 9.35 -10.41
CA ILE A 41 0.53 8.34 -11.41
C ILE A 41 -0.72 7.78 -12.09
N ALA A 42 -1.75 7.41 -11.32
CA ALA A 42 -2.97 6.84 -11.87
C ALA A 42 -3.71 7.82 -12.81
N GLU A 43 -3.70 9.11 -12.50
CA GLU A 43 -4.31 10.16 -13.32
C GLU A 43 -3.50 10.47 -14.59
N GLY A 44 -2.17 10.46 -14.52
CA GLY A 44 -1.31 10.76 -15.67
C GLY A 44 -1.02 9.57 -16.58
N GLN A 45 -1.22 8.33 -16.10
CA GLN A 45 -0.87 7.10 -16.80
C GLN A 45 -1.91 6.01 -16.50
N PRO A 46 -3.09 6.06 -17.15
CA PRO A 46 -4.20 5.14 -16.87
C PRO A 46 -3.86 3.67 -17.13
N ASP A 47 -2.82 3.38 -17.92
CA ASP A 47 -2.33 2.02 -18.22
C ASP A 47 -1.30 1.49 -17.19
N THR A 48 -1.11 2.17 -16.06
CA THR A 48 -0.17 1.77 -15.00
C THR A 48 -0.93 1.13 -13.84
N TRP A 49 -0.54 -0.09 -13.45
CA TRP A 49 -1.08 -0.76 -12.28
C TRP A 49 -0.58 -0.11 -10.99
N VAL A 50 -1.46 0.05 -10.02
CA VAL A 50 -1.08 0.50 -8.67
C VAL A 50 -1.52 -0.56 -7.67
N PHE A 51 -0.55 -1.20 -7.03
CA PHE A 51 -0.77 -2.22 -6.01
C PHE A 51 -0.44 -1.68 -4.62
N TRP A 52 -1.27 -2.05 -3.65
CA TRP A 52 -1.06 -1.73 -2.24
C TRP A 52 -0.87 -3.03 -1.46
N VAL A 53 0.24 -3.14 -0.72
CA VAL A 53 0.56 -4.31 0.10
C VAL A 53 0.77 -3.85 1.54
N HIS A 54 -0.06 -4.35 2.46
CA HIS A 54 0.12 -4.10 3.88
C HIS A 54 1.27 -4.97 4.41
N ALA A 55 2.42 -4.34 4.65
CA ALA A 55 3.66 -5.00 5.09
C ALA A 55 3.83 -5.04 6.62
N GLY A 56 2.75 -4.81 7.37
CA GLY A 56 2.79 -4.80 8.85
C GLY A 56 3.14 -6.17 9.46
N THR A 57 2.79 -7.27 8.78
CA THR A 57 3.21 -8.63 9.15
C THR A 57 3.46 -9.47 7.89
N GLN A 58 4.18 -10.59 8.04
CA GLN A 58 4.38 -11.52 6.93
C GLN A 58 3.05 -12.05 6.36
N ALA A 59 2.08 -12.36 7.23
CA ALA A 59 0.77 -12.85 6.81
C ALA A 59 0.00 -11.79 5.99
N ARG A 60 0.03 -10.52 6.41
CA ARG A 60 -0.60 -9.41 5.68
C ARG A 60 0.08 -9.13 4.35
N ALA A 61 1.41 -9.24 4.30
CA ALA A 61 2.14 -9.11 3.04
C ALA A 61 1.74 -10.22 2.06
N GLU A 62 1.61 -11.45 2.54
CA GLU A 62 1.23 -12.60 1.74
C GLU A 62 -0.22 -12.53 1.23
N GLU A 63 -1.15 -12.05 2.06
CA GLU A 63 -2.52 -11.70 1.67
C GLU A 63 -2.54 -10.63 0.56
N GLY A 64 -1.67 -9.62 0.66
CA GLY A 64 -1.49 -8.62 -0.40
C GLY A 64 -1.03 -9.23 -1.73
N PHE A 65 -0.06 -10.14 -1.71
CA PHE A 65 0.39 -10.85 -2.92
C PHE A 65 -0.71 -11.74 -3.51
N ARG A 66 -1.52 -12.41 -2.68
CA ARG A 66 -2.71 -13.16 -3.15
C ARG A 66 -3.72 -12.24 -3.84
N THR A 67 -4.00 -11.09 -3.23
CA THR A 67 -4.90 -10.08 -3.79
C THR A 67 -4.41 -9.57 -5.16
N ILE A 68 -3.10 -9.34 -5.31
CA ILE A 68 -2.50 -8.97 -6.60
C ILE A 68 -2.69 -10.09 -7.63
N ALA A 69 -2.37 -11.34 -7.26
CA ALA A 69 -2.51 -12.49 -8.15
C ALA A 69 -3.96 -12.68 -8.63
N ASP A 70 -4.94 -12.42 -7.77
CA ASP A 70 -6.35 -12.44 -8.12
C ASP A 70 -6.74 -11.31 -9.06
N ALA A 71 -6.28 -10.08 -8.78
CA ALA A 71 -6.58 -8.90 -9.60
C ALA A 71 -6.08 -9.06 -11.04
N VAL A 72 -4.86 -9.60 -11.21
CA VAL A 72 -4.26 -9.85 -12.52
C VAL A 72 -4.58 -11.24 -13.08
N LYS A 73 -5.42 -12.01 -12.36
CA LYS A 73 -5.95 -13.33 -12.75
C LYS A 73 -4.87 -14.36 -13.08
N LEU A 74 -3.83 -14.45 -12.26
CA LEU A 74 -2.71 -15.36 -12.50
C LEU A 74 -3.17 -16.83 -12.54
N PRO A 75 -2.76 -17.62 -13.54
CA PRO A 75 -2.88 -19.07 -13.52
C PRO A 75 -2.14 -19.67 -12.31
N GLY A 76 -2.68 -20.74 -11.71
CA GLY A 76 -2.04 -21.43 -10.59
C GLY A 76 -2.14 -20.73 -9.21
N ARG A 77 -2.73 -19.54 -9.13
CA ARG A 77 -2.88 -18.77 -7.87
C ARG A 77 -3.71 -19.45 -6.77
N ASN A 78 -4.58 -20.39 -7.16
CA ASN A 78 -5.44 -21.15 -6.25
C ASN A 78 -4.85 -22.52 -5.86
N GLU A 79 -3.68 -22.88 -6.37
CA GLU A 79 -3.10 -24.18 -6.06
C GLU A 79 -2.53 -24.19 -4.62
N PRO A 80 -2.77 -25.25 -3.83
CA PRO A 80 -2.44 -25.27 -2.40
C PRO A 80 -0.95 -25.09 -2.06
N ARG A 81 -0.05 -25.38 -3.01
CA ARG A 81 1.41 -25.35 -2.83
C ARG A 81 2.08 -24.25 -3.64
N THR A 82 1.31 -23.34 -4.24
CA THR A 82 1.87 -22.25 -5.01
C THR A 82 2.58 -21.26 -4.11
N ASP A 83 3.84 -20.96 -4.44
CA ASP A 83 4.52 -19.79 -3.92
C ASP A 83 3.95 -18.54 -4.62
N ILE A 84 3.00 -17.89 -3.95
CA ILE A 84 2.31 -16.73 -4.49
C ILE A 84 3.26 -15.57 -4.78
N ARG A 85 4.37 -15.46 -4.02
CA ARG A 85 5.34 -14.37 -4.18
C ARG A 85 6.13 -14.57 -5.46
N GLN A 86 6.56 -15.80 -5.74
CA GLN A 86 7.24 -16.14 -6.99
C GLN A 86 6.31 -15.97 -8.19
N LEU A 87 5.04 -16.35 -8.06
CA LEU A 87 4.07 -16.20 -9.13
C LEU A 87 3.84 -14.72 -9.48
N VAL A 88 3.62 -13.87 -8.47
CA VAL A 88 3.47 -12.42 -8.66
C VAL A 88 4.78 -11.80 -9.18
N TYR A 89 5.94 -12.22 -8.67
CA TYR A 89 7.24 -11.74 -9.15
C TYR A 89 7.44 -12.03 -10.64
N GLY A 90 7.13 -13.24 -11.09
CA GLY A 90 7.21 -13.62 -12.50
C GLY A 90 6.33 -12.74 -13.39
N TRP A 91 5.14 -12.37 -12.91
CA TRP A 91 4.26 -11.45 -13.62
C TRP A 91 4.81 -10.02 -13.63
N LEU A 92 5.25 -9.48 -12.49
CA LEU A 92 5.80 -8.12 -12.39
C LEU A 92 7.07 -7.93 -13.22
N SER A 93 7.87 -8.99 -13.38
CA SER A 93 9.12 -8.94 -14.14
C SER A 93 8.92 -8.99 -15.66
N ASN A 94 7.73 -9.38 -16.13
CA ASN A 94 7.42 -9.44 -17.55
C ASN A 94 6.91 -8.09 -18.05
N GLN A 95 7.73 -7.40 -18.83
CA GLN A 95 7.42 -6.08 -19.39
C GLN A 95 6.15 -6.04 -20.25
N ARG A 96 5.69 -7.19 -20.78
CA ARG A 96 4.44 -7.28 -21.55
C ARG A 96 3.20 -7.03 -20.69
N ASN A 97 3.31 -7.12 -19.37
CA ASN A 97 2.20 -6.91 -18.43
C ASN A 97 1.95 -5.42 -18.09
N GLY A 98 2.73 -4.53 -18.70
CA GLY A 98 2.61 -3.09 -18.49
C GLY A 98 3.43 -2.59 -17.30
N ARG A 99 3.32 -1.28 -17.06
CA ARG A 99 4.00 -0.64 -15.92
C ARG A 99 3.22 -0.86 -14.65
N TRP A 100 3.93 -0.92 -13.54
CA TRP A 100 3.31 -1.08 -12.23
C TRP A 100 4.08 -0.28 -11.17
N ILE A 101 3.35 0.09 -10.13
CA ILE A 101 3.90 0.63 -8.89
C ILE A 101 3.34 -0.21 -7.75
N MET A 102 4.19 -0.53 -6.79
CA MET A 102 3.80 -1.23 -5.57
C MET A 102 4.14 -0.38 -4.35
N ILE A 103 3.14 -0.17 -3.49
CA ILE A 103 3.26 0.60 -2.26
C ILE A 103 3.19 -0.37 -1.09
N PHE A 104 4.25 -0.40 -0.29
CA PHE A 104 4.31 -1.17 0.94
C PHE A 104 3.95 -0.27 2.12
N ASP A 105 2.85 -0.59 2.77
CA ASP A 105 2.37 0.14 3.95
C ASP A 105 2.61 -0.68 5.22
N SER A 106 3.55 -0.22 6.04
CA SER A 106 3.70 -0.71 7.41
C SER A 106 2.82 0.12 8.33
N ALA A 107 1.53 -0.23 8.42
CA ALA A 107 0.72 0.25 9.52
C ALA A 107 1.31 -0.31 10.83
N LEU A 108 1.79 0.56 11.71
CA LEU A 108 2.02 0.17 13.10
C LEU A 108 0.65 -0.22 13.65
N SER A 109 0.41 -1.52 13.79
CA SER A 109 -0.69 -2.03 14.59
C SER A 109 -0.49 -1.56 16.02
N GLY A 110 -1.31 -0.60 16.45
CA GLY A 110 -1.44 -0.19 17.85
C GLY A 110 -2.38 -1.11 18.62
#